data_AF-A0A0G0C780-F1
#
_entry.id   AF-A0A0G0C780-F1
#
_cell.length_a   1.000
_cell.length_b   1.000
_cell.length_c   1.000
_cell.angle_alpha   90.00
_cell.angle_beta   90.00
_cell.angle_gamma   90.00
#
_symmetry.space_group_name_H-M   'P 1'
#
loop_
_entity.id
_entity.type
_entity.pdbx_description
1 polymer ?
#
loop_
_entity_poly.entity_id
_entity_poly.type
_entity_poly.pdbx_seq_one_letter_code
_entity_poly.pdbx_strand_id
1 'polypeptide(L)'
;MEILNEYKKNIYRVSLVFLIILSLYFAVRFLSEFKSYSMIGSKEISTVTLSGHGEVFAVPDIASIYFTISKESKTVKEAQTLVAEVEKKSLDFLKENNVLEKDIKTSDASFSPKYEYRYDTKIMIPCTQYSCPPNSRSVIVGYVASESITVKIRNTDDVR
;
A
#
# COMPACT_ATOMS: atom_id res chain seq x y z
N MET A 1 70.84 -77.56 17.55
CA MET A 1 71.07 -76.10 17.44
C MET A 1 70.16 -75.46 16.38
N GLU A 2 69.01 -76.06 16.04
CA GLU A 2 68.12 -75.56 14.96
C GLU A 2 66.90 -74.78 15.50
N ILE A 3 66.43 -75.13 16.71
CA ILE A 3 65.24 -74.55 17.36
C ILE A 3 65.39 -73.04 17.63
N LEU A 4 66.61 -72.58 17.96
CA LEU A 4 66.89 -71.18 18.28
C LEU A 4 66.82 -70.28 17.04
N ASN A 5 67.14 -70.81 15.86
CA ASN A 5 67.11 -70.05 14.61
C ASN A 5 65.67 -69.90 14.09
N GLU A 6 64.85 -70.94 14.30
CA GLU A 6 63.42 -70.92 13.98
C GLU A 6 62.66 -69.91 14.85
N TYR A 7 62.98 -69.82 16.15
CA TYR A 7 62.38 -68.83 17.05
C TYR A 7 62.76 -67.38 16.68
N LYS A 8 64.04 -67.13 16.36
CA LYS A 8 64.48 -65.80 15.86
C LYS A 8 63.78 -65.43 14.55
N LYS A 9 63.59 -66.39 13.64
CA LYS A 9 62.87 -66.19 12.37
C LYS A 9 61.39 -65.89 12.59
N ASN A 10 60.74 -66.53 13.56
CA ASN A 10 59.35 -66.26 13.91
C ASN A 10 59.17 -64.91 14.60
N ILE A 11 60.08 -64.50 15.51
CA ILE A 11 60.07 -63.15 16.09
C ILE A 11 60.25 -62.09 15.01
N TYR A 12 61.17 -62.30 14.06
CA TYR A 12 61.35 -61.38 12.95
C TYR A 12 60.09 -61.27 12.07
N ARG A 13 59.41 -62.40 11.80
CA ARG A 13 58.13 -62.42 11.08
C ARG A 13 57.03 -61.66 11.83
N VAL A 14 56.89 -61.88 13.14
CA VAL A 14 55.90 -61.17 13.96
C VAL A 14 56.20 -59.68 14.03
N SER A 15 57.47 -59.30 14.20
CA SER A 15 57.90 -57.89 14.19
C SER A 15 57.64 -57.22 12.83
N LEU A 16 57.82 -57.95 11.74
CA LEU A 16 57.57 -57.45 10.38
C LEU A 16 56.07 -57.27 10.13
N VAL A 17 55.23 -58.22 10.55
CA VAL A 17 53.77 -58.09 10.48
C VAL A 17 53.28 -56.91 11.34
N PHE A 18 53.83 -56.73 12.54
CA PHE A 18 53.49 -55.60 13.42
C PHE A 18 53.85 -54.26 12.78
N LEU A 19 55.03 -54.14 12.16
CA LEU A 19 55.44 -52.93 11.44
C LEU A 19 54.54 -52.62 10.24
N ILE A 20 54.08 -53.64 9.51
CA ILE A 20 53.14 -53.46 8.40
C ILE A 20 51.80 -52.92 8.91
N ILE A 21 51.25 -53.48 9.99
CA ILE A 21 49.98 -53.03 10.58
C ILE A 21 50.09 -51.59 11.09
N LEU A 22 51.20 -51.26 11.77
CA LEU A 22 51.46 -49.90 12.27
C LEU A 22 51.58 -48.89 11.11
N SER A 23 52.29 -49.27 10.05
CA SER A 23 52.42 -48.47 8.83
C SER A 23 51.05 -48.23 8.17
N LEU A 24 50.22 -49.28 8.06
CA LEU A 24 48.88 -49.17 7.50
C LEU A 24 47.97 -48.25 8.33
N TYR A 25 48.04 -48.37 9.66
CA TYR A 25 47.29 -47.49 10.57
C TYR A 25 47.69 -46.02 10.39
N PHE A 26 48.99 -45.74 10.34
CA PHE A 26 49.50 -44.39 10.10
C PHE A 26 49.13 -43.86 8.72
N ALA A 27 49.18 -44.69 7.67
CA ALA A 27 48.80 -44.29 6.33
C ALA A 27 47.31 -43.91 6.24
N VAL A 28 46.42 -44.67 6.88
CA VAL A 28 44.99 -44.36 6.92
C VAL A 28 44.73 -43.06 7.70
N ARG A 29 45.39 -42.88 8.85
CA ARG A 29 45.30 -41.65 9.66
C ARG A 29 45.82 -40.43 8.90
N PHE A 30 46.96 -40.58 8.22
CA PHE A 30 47.56 -39.51 7.43
C PHE A 30 46.67 -39.09 6.26
N LEU A 31 46.07 -40.05 5.55
CA LEU A 31 45.15 -39.74 4.44
C LEU A 31 43.84 -39.11 4.92
N SER A 32 43.30 -39.52 6.07
CA SER A 32 42.08 -38.92 6.61
C SER A 32 42.33 -37.50 7.12
N GLU A 33 43.45 -37.25 7.79
CA GLU A 33 43.85 -35.90 8.20
C GLU A 33 44.20 -35.02 7.00
N PHE A 34 44.89 -35.54 5.98
CA PHE A 34 45.20 -34.78 4.77
C PHE A 34 43.94 -34.39 3.99
N LYS A 35 42.95 -35.30 3.91
CA LYS A 35 41.63 -35.00 3.34
C LYS A 35 40.84 -34.02 4.22
N SER A 36 40.99 -34.09 5.54
CA SER A 36 40.40 -33.10 6.44
C SER A 36 41.05 -31.72 6.25
N TYR A 37 42.36 -31.67 6.00
CA TYR A 37 43.11 -30.43 5.73
C TYR A 37 42.68 -29.78 4.41
N SER A 38 42.35 -30.56 3.37
CA SER A 38 41.76 -30.01 2.15
C SER A 38 40.29 -29.58 2.32
N MET A 39 39.62 -30.00 3.40
CA MET A 39 38.30 -29.49 3.82
C MET A 39 38.37 -28.43 4.95
N ILE A 40 39.58 -28.05 5.41
CA ILE A 40 39.85 -26.88 6.27
C ILE A 40 39.89 -25.58 5.43
N GLY A 41 39.58 -25.64 4.14
CA GLY A 41 39.05 -24.50 3.41
C GLY A 41 37.56 -24.37 3.68
N SER A 42 37.20 -23.94 4.89
CA SER A 42 35.82 -23.62 5.26
C SER A 42 35.21 -22.78 4.15
N LYS A 43 34.12 -23.28 3.55
CA LYS A 43 33.27 -22.51 2.63
C LYS A 43 32.49 -21.45 3.41
N GLU A 44 33.19 -20.73 4.28
CA GLU A 44 32.69 -19.60 5.05
C GLU A 44 32.86 -18.38 4.16
N ILE A 45 31.80 -18.11 3.39
CA ILE A 45 31.69 -16.89 2.63
C ILE A 45 31.50 -15.76 3.64
N SER A 46 32.56 -15.00 3.92
CA SER A 46 32.50 -13.81 4.78
C SER A 46 31.50 -12.82 4.20
N THR A 47 30.29 -12.79 4.76
CA THR A 47 29.20 -11.94 4.28
C THR A 47 28.94 -10.86 5.32
N VAL A 48 29.13 -9.60 4.93
CA VAL A 48 28.74 -8.45 5.74
C VAL A 48 27.32 -8.08 5.35
N THR A 49 26.35 -8.39 6.20
CA THR A 49 24.95 -7.99 6.00
C THR A 49 24.70 -6.69 6.74
N LEU A 50 24.39 -5.63 5.99
CA LEU A 50 23.97 -4.36 6.56
C LEU A 50 22.46 -4.21 6.35
N SER A 51 21.76 -3.82 7.40
CA SER A 51 20.37 -3.40 7.34
C SER A 51 20.30 -1.96 7.80
N GLY A 52 19.75 -1.08 6.96
CA GLY A 52 19.54 0.33 7.26
C GLY A 52 18.04 0.59 7.39
N HIS A 53 17.62 1.12 8.54
CA HIS A 53 16.28 1.65 8.71
C HIS A 53 16.36 3.17 8.70
N GLY A 54 15.65 3.80 7.76
CA GLY A 54 15.54 5.25 7.65
C GLY A 54 14.11 5.67 7.96
N GLU A 55 13.94 6.43 9.02
CA GLU A 55 12.69 7.10 9.35
C GLU A 55 12.88 8.60 9.15
N VAL A 56 11.92 9.26 8.51
CA VAL A 56 11.91 10.71 8.33
C VAL A 56 10.60 11.27 8.82
N PHE A 57 10.68 12.29 9.67
CA PHE A 57 9.53 13.09 10.06
C PHE A 57 9.46 14.28 9.12
N ALA A 58 8.40 14.37 8.32
CA ALA A 58 8.14 15.50 7.44
C ALA A 58 6.91 16.27 7.94
N VAL A 59 7.05 17.59 8.05
CA VAL A 59 5.91 18.48 8.30
C VAL A 59 5.18 18.67 6.96
N PRO A 60 3.85 18.47 6.90
CA PRO A 60 3.09 18.69 5.68
C PRO A 60 3.13 20.17 5.30
N ASP A 61 3.51 20.45 4.06
CA ASP A 61 3.67 21.79 3.49
C ASP A 61 2.47 22.23 2.63
N ILE A 62 1.52 21.32 2.37
CA ILE A 62 0.34 21.61 1.56
C ILE A 62 -0.91 21.00 2.21
N ALA A 63 -1.93 21.82 2.45
CA ALA A 63 -3.28 21.39 2.77
C ALA A 63 -4.17 21.43 1.51
N SER A 64 -5.11 20.50 1.40
CA SER A 64 -6.12 20.50 0.33
C SER A 64 -7.50 20.58 0.96
N ILE A 65 -8.25 21.63 0.62
CA ILE A 65 -9.64 21.81 1.05
C ILE A 65 -10.55 21.53 -0.14
N TYR A 66 -11.62 20.77 0.10
CA TYR A 66 -12.66 20.49 -0.87
C TYR A 66 -14.00 20.95 -0.30
N PHE A 67 -14.71 21.80 -1.04
CA PHE A 67 -16.05 22.23 -0.67
C PHE A 67 -16.97 22.25 -1.87
N THR A 68 -18.26 22.07 -1.60
CA THR A 68 -19.32 22.08 -2.62
C THR A 68 -20.33 23.16 -2.30
N ILE A 69 -20.60 24.02 -3.27
CA ILE A 69 -21.66 25.01 -3.24
C ILE A 69 -22.88 24.38 -3.91
N SER A 70 -24.05 24.42 -3.27
CA SER A 70 -25.31 23.94 -3.85
C SER A 70 -26.44 24.92 -3.60
N LYS A 71 -27.22 25.22 -4.64
CA LYS A 71 -28.40 26.09 -4.59
C LYS A 71 -29.55 25.52 -5.40
N GLU A 72 -30.75 25.70 -4.87
CA GLU A 72 -32.00 25.30 -5.49
C GLU A 72 -32.79 26.53 -5.94
N SER A 73 -33.38 26.45 -7.13
CA SER A 73 -34.33 27.46 -7.59
C SER A 73 -35.38 26.86 -8.55
N LYS A 74 -36.43 27.63 -8.86
CA LYS A 74 -37.51 27.23 -9.78
C LYS A 74 -37.02 27.13 -11.23
N THR A 75 -35.97 27.87 -11.58
CA THR A 75 -35.40 27.88 -12.93
C THR A 75 -33.92 27.52 -12.91
N VAL A 76 -33.45 26.89 -13.98
CA VAL A 76 -32.02 26.55 -14.15
C VAL A 76 -31.14 27.80 -14.09
N LYS A 77 -31.55 28.87 -14.77
CA LYS A 77 -30.79 30.12 -14.89
C LYS A 77 -30.62 30.81 -13.54
N GLU A 78 -31.67 30.81 -12.73
CA GLU A 78 -31.64 31.39 -11.39
C GLU A 78 -30.77 30.56 -10.44
N ALA A 79 -30.87 29.22 -10.49
CA ALA A 79 -29.99 28.33 -9.73
C ALA A 79 -28.50 28.53 -10.09
N GLN A 80 -28.19 28.67 -11.38
CA GLN A 80 -26.84 28.99 -11.86
C GLN A 80 -26.33 30.33 -11.35
N THR A 81 -27.16 31.37 -11.42
CA THR A 81 -26.78 32.72 -10.97
C THR A 81 -26.48 32.73 -9.47
N LEU A 82 -27.28 32.02 -8.67
CA LEU A 82 -27.08 31.92 -7.22
C LEU A 82 -25.80 31.15 -6.85
N VAL A 83 -25.45 30.10 -7.60
CA VAL A 83 -24.18 29.39 -7.40
C VAL A 83 -23.00 30.28 -7.75
N ALA A 84 -23.03 30.93 -8.93
CA ALA A 84 -21.96 31.82 -9.38
C ALA A 84 -21.75 33.03 -8.44
N GLU A 85 -22.80 33.55 -7.81
CA GLU A 85 -22.66 34.63 -6.83
C GLU A 85 -21.90 34.16 -5.57
N VAL A 86 -22.20 32.95 -5.09
CA VAL A 86 -21.52 32.36 -3.93
C VAL A 86 -20.09 31.94 -4.28
N GLU A 87 -19.88 31.39 -5.48
CA GLU A 87 -18.57 31.08 -6.03
C GLU A 87 -17.68 32.33 -6.03
N LYS A 88 -18.17 33.43 -6.62
CA LYS A 88 -17.42 34.69 -6.67
C LYS A 88 -17.01 35.17 -5.27
N LYS A 89 -17.95 35.18 -4.31
CA LYS A 89 -17.64 35.57 -2.92
C LYS A 89 -16.61 34.64 -2.28
N SER A 90 -16.67 33.35 -2.58
CA SER A 90 -15.70 32.36 -2.07
C SER A 90 -14.31 32.57 -2.68
N LEU A 91 -14.23 32.83 -3.99
CA LEU A 91 -12.98 33.13 -4.68
C LEU A 91 -12.36 34.44 -4.20
N ASP A 92 -13.17 35.48 -3.99
CA ASP A 92 -12.72 36.76 -3.47
C ASP A 92 -12.13 36.59 -2.05
N PHE A 93 -12.81 35.85 -1.17
CA PHE A 93 -12.29 35.52 0.17
C PHE A 93 -10.97 34.73 0.11
N LEU A 94 -10.86 33.74 -0.78
CA LEU A 94 -9.62 32.96 -0.94
C LEU A 94 -8.45 33.83 -1.42
N LYS A 95 -8.71 34.77 -2.33
CA LYS A 95 -7.71 35.73 -2.81
C LYS A 95 -7.24 36.68 -1.72
N GLU A 96 -8.17 37.18 -0.89
CA GLU A 96 -7.84 38.01 0.28
C GLU A 96 -6.93 37.28 1.28
N ASN A 97 -7.10 35.96 1.39
CA ASN A 97 -6.26 35.09 2.22
C ASN A 97 -5.00 34.58 1.50
N ASN A 98 -4.52 35.28 0.47
CA ASN A 98 -3.29 34.98 -0.29
C ASN A 98 -3.27 33.60 -0.99
N VAL A 99 -4.43 32.99 -1.26
CA VAL A 99 -4.50 31.79 -2.10
C VAL A 99 -4.34 32.20 -3.56
N LEU A 100 -3.33 31.64 -4.22
CA LEU A 100 -3.08 31.91 -5.63
C LEU A 100 -4.16 31.27 -6.50
N GLU A 101 -4.59 31.96 -7.56
CA GLU A 101 -5.61 31.44 -8.48
C GLU A 101 -5.22 30.08 -9.10
N LYS A 102 -3.92 29.86 -9.35
CA LYS A 102 -3.38 28.58 -9.86
C LYS A 102 -3.65 27.39 -8.93
N ASP A 103 -3.86 27.68 -7.65
CA ASP A 103 -4.05 26.69 -6.60
C ASP A 103 -5.56 26.48 -6.29
N ILE A 104 -6.45 27.19 -7.00
CA ILE A 104 -7.91 27.00 -6.97
C ILE A 104 -8.35 26.26 -8.24
N LYS A 105 -9.13 25.19 -8.08
CA LYS A 105 -9.64 24.40 -9.20
C LYS A 105 -11.10 24.03 -8.97
N THR A 106 -11.97 24.39 -9.92
CA THR A 106 -13.30 23.77 -10.01
C THR A 106 -13.13 22.32 -10.46
N SER A 107 -13.54 21.40 -9.59
CA SER A 107 -13.46 19.96 -9.84
C SER A 107 -14.64 19.49 -10.66
N ASP A 108 -15.85 19.92 -10.29
CA ASP A 108 -17.09 19.42 -10.85
C ASP A 108 -18.17 20.50 -10.81
N ALA A 109 -19.00 20.56 -11.84
CA ALA A 109 -20.22 21.36 -11.87
C ALA A 109 -21.36 20.48 -12.39
N SER A 110 -22.46 20.41 -11.65
CA SER A 110 -23.61 19.59 -12.01
C SER A 110 -24.92 20.32 -11.81
N PHE A 111 -25.86 20.01 -12.69
CA PHE A 111 -27.21 20.58 -12.70
C PHE A 111 -28.20 19.43 -12.79
N SER A 112 -29.12 19.35 -11.82
CA SER A 112 -30.12 18.30 -11.79
C SER A 112 -31.53 18.86 -11.54
N PRO A 113 -32.55 18.38 -12.28
CA PRO A 113 -33.93 18.69 -11.97
C PRO A 113 -34.35 18.03 -10.65
N LYS A 114 -35.07 18.77 -9.82
CA LYS A 114 -35.67 18.27 -8.57
C LYS A 114 -37.10 17.86 -8.84
N TYR A 115 -37.40 16.59 -8.56
CA TYR A 115 -38.73 16.02 -8.73
C TYR A 115 -39.41 15.85 -7.37
N GLU A 116 -40.69 16.15 -7.33
CA GLU A 116 -41.58 15.79 -6.22
C GLU A 116 -42.60 14.77 -6.74
N TYR A 117 -42.81 13.70 -5.97
CA TYR A 117 -43.84 12.71 -6.29
C TYR A 117 -45.16 13.19 -5.70
N ARG A 118 -46.10 13.55 -6.56
CA ARG A 118 -47.45 13.93 -6.16
C ARG A 118 -48.36 12.72 -6.28
N TYR A 119 -48.99 12.37 -5.16
CA TYR A 119 -50.01 11.35 -5.11
C TYR A 119 -51.35 11.99 -5.46
N ASP A 120 -52.03 11.43 -6.46
CA ASP A 120 -53.40 11.86 -6.79
C ASP A 120 -54.36 11.33 -5.71
N THR A 121 -54.76 12.20 -4.80
CA THR A 121 -55.67 11.85 -3.69
C THR A 121 -57.11 11.61 -4.15
N LYS A 122 -57.42 11.78 -5.45
CA LYS A 122 -58.78 11.54 -5.99
C LYS A 122 -59.05 10.09 -6.38
N ILE A 123 -58.03 9.25 -6.54
CA ILE A 123 -58.18 7.83 -6.90
C ILE A 123 -57.47 6.98 -5.84
N MET A 124 -58.13 6.81 -4.70
CA MET A 124 -57.69 5.85 -3.68
C MET A 124 -58.15 4.45 -4.07
N ILE A 125 -57.57 3.90 -5.13
CA ILE A 125 -57.70 2.45 -5.40
C ILE A 125 -56.74 1.74 -4.42
N PRO A 126 -57.25 0.90 -3.50
CA PRO A 126 -56.40 0.14 -2.60
C PRO A 126 -55.49 -0.78 -3.41
N CYS A 127 -54.20 -0.87 -3.05
CA CYS A 127 -53.32 -1.88 -3.64
C CYS A 127 -53.94 -3.27 -3.41
N THR A 128 -54.08 -4.06 -4.47
CA THR A 128 -54.54 -5.45 -4.38
C THR A 128 -53.36 -6.40 -4.59
N GLN A 129 -53.53 -7.67 -4.23
CA GLN A 129 -52.53 -8.72 -4.42
C GLN A 129 -52.08 -8.96 -5.88
N TYR A 130 -52.79 -8.40 -6.86
CA TYR A 130 -52.52 -8.57 -8.29
C TYR A 130 -52.10 -7.27 -9.00
N SER A 131 -52.30 -6.10 -8.39
CA SER A 131 -52.03 -4.80 -9.03
C SER A 131 -52.11 -3.67 -8.02
N CYS A 132 -51.12 -2.77 -8.05
CA CYS A 132 -51.24 -1.43 -7.49
C CYS A 132 -50.99 -0.40 -8.60
N PRO A 133 -51.98 0.46 -8.94
CA PRO A 133 -51.80 1.46 -9.98
C PRO A 133 -50.76 2.50 -9.56
N PRO A 134 -49.91 2.98 -10.48
CA PRO A 134 -48.94 4.03 -10.20
C PRO A 134 -49.69 5.35 -9.96
N ASN A 135 -50.06 5.62 -8.70
CA ASN A 135 -50.73 6.86 -8.29
C ASN A 135 -49.76 8.05 -8.15
N SER A 136 -48.50 7.90 -8.57
CA SER A 136 -47.47 8.91 -8.42
C SER A 136 -47.10 9.52 -9.77
N ARG A 137 -47.35 10.82 -9.94
CA ARG A 137 -46.75 11.60 -11.03
C ARG A 137 -45.51 12.31 -10.51
N SER A 138 -44.39 12.17 -11.19
CA SER A 138 -43.18 12.97 -10.92
C SER A 138 -43.37 14.35 -11.55
N VAL A 139 -43.37 15.39 -10.71
CA VAL A 139 -43.48 16.78 -11.16
C VAL A 139 -42.17 17.47 -10.85
N ILE A 140 -41.60 18.18 -11.83
CA ILE A 140 -40.42 19.02 -11.59
C ILE A 140 -40.87 20.20 -10.74
N VAL A 141 -40.28 20.32 -9.55
CA VAL A 141 -40.56 21.41 -8.60
C VAL A 141 -39.46 22.47 -8.58
N GLY A 142 -38.30 22.15 -9.16
CA GLY A 142 -37.19 23.08 -9.29
C GLY A 142 -35.96 22.42 -9.91
N TYR A 143 -34.84 23.11 -9.78
CA TYR A 143 -33.52 22.70 -10.25
C TYR A 143 -32.50 22.96 -9.16
N VAL A 144 -31.57 22.03 -9.01
CA VAL A 144 -30.42 22.14 -8.13
C VAL A 144 -29.18 22.31 -8.99
N ALA A 145 -28.48 23.41 -8.76
CA ALA A 145 -27.15 23.66 -9.29
C ALA A 145 -26.14 23.38 -8.18
N SER A 146 -25.08 22.63 -8.48
CA SER A 146 -23.99 22.41 -7.55
C SER A 146 -22.63 22.51 -8.25
N GLU A 147 -21.66 23.05 -7.52
CA GLU A 147 -20.30 23.22 -7.98
C GLU A 147 -19.33 22.87 -6.86
N SER A 148 -18.30 22.09 -7.19
CA SER A 148 -17.29 21.63 -6.27
C SER A 148 -15.95 22.25 -6.60
N ILE A 149 -15.30 22.82 -5.58
CA ILE A 149 -14.05 23.53 -5.71
C ILE A 149 -13.01 22.88 -4.79
N THR A 150 -11.84 22.62 -5.35
CA THR A 150 -10.65 22.18 -4.63
C THR A 150 -9.65 23.31 -4.52
N VAL A 151 -9.16 23.56 -3.31
CA VAL A 151 -8.19 24.61 -3.02
C VAL A 151 -6.95 23.97 -2.40
N LYS A 152 -5.78 24.30 -2.95
CA LYS A 152 -4.48 23.94 -2.37
C LYS A 152 -3.91 25.12 -1.59
N ILE A 153 -3.66 24.92 -0.31
CA ILE A 153 -3.06 25.92 0.57
C ILE A 153 -1.64 25.48 0.87
N ARG A 154 -0.65 26.26 0.43
CA ARG A 154 0.79 25.97 0.56
C ARG A 154 1.39 26.40 1.91
N ASN A 155 0.61 27.08 2.74
CA ASN A 155 1.02 27.42 4.10
C ASN A 155 0.06 26.74 5.07
N THR A 156 0.46 25.60 5.63
CA THR A 156 -0.38 24.77 6.50
C THR A 156 -0.63 25.40 7.87
N ASP A 157 0.20 26.37 8.29
CA ASP A 157 0.00 27.16 9.51
C ASP A 157 -1.21 28.12 9.42
N ASP A 158 -1.59 28.52 8.20
CA ASP A 158 -2.71 29.44 7.94
C ASP A 158 -4.08 28.73 7.92
N VAL A 159 -4.12 27.40 8.03
CA VAL A 159 -5.37 26.59 7.93
C VAL A 159 -6.08 26.45 9.29
N ARG A 160 -5.81 27.34 10.25
CA ARG A 160 -6.26 27.21 11.63
C ARG A 160 -7.52 28.02 11.97
#